data_AF-A0A3D0RWZ4-F1
#
_entry.id   AF-A0A3D0RWZ4-F1
#
_cell.length_a   1.000
_cell.length_b   1.000
_cell.length_c   1.000
_cell.angle_alpha   90.00
_cell.angle_beta   90.00
_cell.angle_gamma   90.00
#
_symmetry.space_group_name_H-M   'P 1'
#
loop_
_entity.id
_entity.type
_entity.pdbx_description
1 polymer ?
#
loop_
_entity_poly.entity_id
_entity_poly.type
_entity_poly.pdbx_seq_one_letter_code
_entity_poly.pdbx_strand_id
1 'polypeptide(L)'
;MSGLQSSLRFRNIEMRFVDEVPASGDTIIISTFLLDEDTQAIANKFDVEFSSTIQTVEFGEVSSSGTGIFLLDSTNNGNKLVILAGISDDVIAMMGLVSSGSINSCLTADNIAVCSVGFGDDFGFGGGFSEETPFEEFPSEEIPTDVEATPTPSG
;
A
#
# COMPACT_ATOMS: atom_id res chain seq x y z
N MET A 1 -14.76 6.74 -5.29
CA MET A 1 -15.55 5.77 -6.10
C MET A 1 -15.96 6.25 -7.50
N SER A 2 -15.87 7.54 -7.84
CA SER A 2 -16.25 8.05 -9.18
C SER A 2 -15.38 7.49 -10.32
N GLY A 3 -14.09 7.28 -10.09
CA GLY A 3 -13.15 6.78 -11.11
C GLY A 3 -13.49 5.37 -11.60
N LEU A 4 -13.55 4.39 -10.68
CA LEU A 4 -13.87 3.00 -11.03
C LEU A 4 -15.25 2.88 -11.71
N GLN A 5 -16.28 3.51 -11.14
CA GLN A 5 -17.62 3.46 -11.73
C GLN A 5 -17.66 4.11 -13.12
N SER A 6 -16.90 5.19 -13.34
CA SER A 6 -16.81 5.83 -14.66
C SER A 6 -16.10 4.95 -15.69
N SER A 7 -14.99 4.32 -15.29
CA SER A 7 -14.24 3.39 -16.16
C SER A 7 -15.08 2.16 -16.54
N LEU A 8 -15.83 1.61 -15.59
CA LEU A 8 -16.74 0.49 -15.85
C LEU A 8 -17.90 0.90 -16.76
N ARG A 9 -18.49 2.08 -16.55
CA ARG A 9 -19.53 2.62 -17.46
C ARG A 9 -19.01 2.81 -18.88
N PHE A 10 -17.78 3.28 -19.06
CA PHE A 10 -17.16 3.40 -20.39
C PHE A 10 -17.03 2.04 -21.11
N ARG A 11 -16.88 0.96 -20.34
CA ARG A 11 -16.86 -0.43 -20.82
C ARG A 11 -18.24 -1.09 -20.87
N ASN A 12 -19.31 -0.35 -20.60
CA ASN A 12 -20.68 -0.85 -20.49
C ASN A 12 -20.85 -1.97 -19.45
N ILE A 13 -20.07 -1.89 -18.36
CA ILE A 13 -20.15 -2.80 -17.21
C ILE A 13 -20.95 -2.11 -16.11
N GLU A 14 -21.99 -2.78 -15.62
CA GLU A 14 -22.83 -2.31 -14.53
C GLU A 14 -22.28 -2.83 -13.20
N MET A 15 -21.95 -1.92 -12.28
CA MET A 15 -21.60 -2.28 -10.90
C MET A 15 -22.87 -2.38 -10.05
N ARG A 16 -22.99 -3.47 -9.30
CA ARG A 16 -24.09 -3.70 -8.36
C ARG A 16 -23.51 -4.05 -6.99
N PHE A 17 -24.06 -3.44 -5.94
CA PHE A 17 -23.81 -3.87 -4.57
C PHE A 17 -24.79 -4.99 -4.25
N VAL A 18 -24.27 -6.07 -3.70
CA VAL A 18 -25.04 -7.28 -3.36
C VAL A 18 -24.71 -7.65 -1.92
N ASP A 19 -25.66 -8.29 -1.24
CA ASP A 19 -25.50 -8.69 0.15
C ASP A 19 -24.72 -10.00 0.31
N GLU A 20 -24.71 -10.84 -0.74
CA GLU A 20 -24.05 -12.14 -0.76
C GLU A 20 -23.16 -12.29 -2.00
N VAL A 21 -22.05 -13.02 -1.86
CA VAL A 21 -21.11 -13.27 -2.97
C VAL A 21 -21.79 -14.13 -4.03
N PRO A 22 -21.96 -13.66 -5.27
CA PRO A 22 -22.66 -14.41 -6.30
C PRO A 22 -21.86 -15.64 -6.74
N ALA A 23 -22.57 -16.69 -7.15
CA ALA A 23 -21.97 -17.94 -7.63
C ALA A 23 -21.27 -17.81 -9.00
N SER A 24 -21.57 -16.75 -9.75
CA SER A 24 -20.97 -16.46 -11.06
C SER A 24 -20.87 -14.96 -11.33
N GLY A 25 -19.95 -14.60 -12.23
CA GLY A 25 -19.61 -13.22 -12.57
C GLY A 25 -18.38 -12.70 -11.82
N ASP A 26 -17.86 -11.57 -12.29
CA ASP A 26 -16.73 -10.91 -11.63
C ASP A 26 -17.21 -10.20 -10.36
N THR A 27 -16.48 -10.40 -9.25
CA THR A 27 -16.83 -9.87 -7.93
C THR A 27 -15.65 -9.13 -7.33
N ILE A 28 -15.92 -7.99 -6.68
CA ILE A 28 -14.95 -7.29 -5.82
C ILE A 28 -15.45 -7.40 -4.39
N ILE A 29 -14.65 -8.03 -3.53
CA ILE A 29 -14.92 -8.16 -2.09
C ILE A 29 -14.01 -7.17 -1.38
N ILE A 30 -14.58 -6.36 -0.49
CA ILE A 30 -13.87 -5.31 0.22
C ILE A 30 -14.13 -5.54 1.71
N SER A 31 -13.09 -5.87 2.47
CA SER A 31 -13.22 -6.19 3.89
C SER A 31 -11.97 -5.81 4.67
N THR A 32 -12.03 -5.99 5.99
CA THR A 32 -10.86 -5.92 6.88
C THR A 32 -10.29 -7.31 7.11
N PHE A 33 -9.21 -7.45 7.89
CA PHE A 33 -8.71 -8.78 8.29
C PHE A 33 -9.65 -9.54 9.26
N LEU A 34 -10.75 -8.92 9.69
CA LEU A 34 -11.86 -9.60 10.37
C LEU A 34 -12.83 -10.15 9.33
N LEU A 35 -12.51 -11.34 8.81
CA LEU A 35 -13.24 -11.96 7.71
C LEU A 35 -14.51 -12.67 8.18
N ASP A 36 -15.56 -12.61 7.35
CA ASP A 36 -16.67 -13.56 7.41
C ASP A 36 -16.25 -14.95 6.89
N GLU A 37 -17.11 -15.95 7.07
CA GLU A 37 -16.81 -17.35 6.69
C GLU A 37 -16.49 -17.50 5.19
N ASP A 38 -17.17 -16.76 4.31
CA ASP A 38 -16.98 -16.84 2.86
C ASP A 38 -15.64 -16.24 2.45
N THR A 39 -15.29 -15.08 3.01
CA THR A 39 -14.03 -14.39 2.71
C THR A 39 -12.85 -15.13 3.33
N GLN A 40 -13.02 -15.73 4.51
CA GLN A 40 -12.01 -16.60 5.12
C GLN A 40 -11.73 -17.83 4.26
N ALA A 41 -12.77 -18.45 3.67
CA ALA A 41 -12.59 -19.58 2.77
C ALA A 41 -11.77 -19.21 1.52
N ILE A 42 -11.91 -17.98 1.02
CA ILE A 42 -11.07 -17.47 -0.07
C ILE A 42 -9.64 -17.27 0.40
N ALA A 43 -9.40 -16.61 1.55
CA ALA A 43 -8.06 -16.42 2.11
C ALA A 43 -7.30 -17.74 2.32
N ASN A 44 -7.99 -18.76 2.84
CA ASN A 44 -7.42 -20.09 3.05
C ASN A 44 -6.97 -20.76 1.73
N LYS A 45 -7.62 -20.46 0.60
CA LYS A 45 -7.20 -20.97 -0.72
C LYS A 45 -5.84 -20.43 -1.16
N PHE A 46 -5.47 -19.25 -0.65
CA PHE A 46 -4.18 -18.60 -0.89
C PHE A 46 -3.19 -18.86 0.25
N ASP A 47 -3.50 -19.77 1.18
CA ASP A 47 -2.67 -20.07 2.35
C ASP A 47 -2.31 -18.78 3.15
N VAL A 48 -3.26 -17.84 3.24
CA VAL A 48 -3.10 -16.59 3.99
C VAL A 48 -3.79 -16.69 5.34
N GLU A 49 -3.02 -16.43 6.41
CA GLU A 49 -3.52 -16.41 7.78
C GLU A 49 -3.36 -15.01 8.40
N PHE A 50 -4.41 -14.54 9.07
CA PHE A 50 -4.45 -13.22 9.70
C PHE A 50 -4.41 -13.35 11.22
N SER A 51 -3.38 -12.78 11.84
CA SER A 51 -3.20 -12.74 13.30
C SER A 51 -2.63 -11.37 13.73
N SER A 52 -1.74 -11.32 14.71
CA SER A 52 -0.91 -10.13 14.97
C SER A 52 -0.03 -9.77 13.77
N THR A 53 0.31 -10.76 12.96
CA THR A 53 0.99 -10.63 11.67
C THR A 53 0.18 -11.36 10.60
N ILE A 54 0.50 -11.08 9.34
CA ILE A 54 -0.09 -11.78 8.20
C ILE A 54 0.93 -12.81 7.75
N GLN A 55 0.53 -14.06 7.71
CA GLN A 55 1.36 -15.13 7.19
C GLN A 55 0.92 -15.48 5.77
N THR A 56 1.88 -15.56 4.87
CA THR A 56 1.68 -15.94 3.46
C THR A 56 2.74 -16.96 3.07
N VAL A 57 2.43 -17.86 2.15
CA VAL A 57 3.41 -18.83 1.64
C VAL A 57 4.46 -18.12 0.76
N GLU A 58 4.04 -17.11 0.01
CA GLU A 58 4.84 -16.44 -1.01
C GLU A 58 5.83 -15.42 -0.41
N PHE A 59 5.43 -14.73 0.66
CA PHE A 59 6.24 -13.64 1.26
C PHE A 59 6.65 -13.91 2.70
N GLY A 60 6.18 -15.02 3.30
CA GLY A 60 6.39 -15.32 4.71
C GLY A 60 5.54 -14.43 5.61
N GLU A 61 6.11 -14.03 6.74
CA GLU A 61 5.45 -13.19 7.73
C GLU A 61 5.61 -11.70 7.39
N VAL A 62 4.50 -10.99 7.31
CA VAL A 62 4.46 -9.54 7.10
C VAL A 62 3.66 -8.85 8.21
N SER A 63 3.97 -7.59 8.48
CA SER A 63 3.22 -6.79 9.47
C SER A 63 1.74 -6.73 9.08
N SER A 64 0.84 -6.89 10.05
CA SER A 64 -0.60 -6.62 9.84
C SER A 64 -0.91 -5.12 9.80
N SER A 65 -0.12 -4.31 10.51
CA SER A 65 -0.31 -2.88 10.60
C SER A 65 0.36 -2.17 9.42
N GLY A 66 -0.37 -1.24 8.80
CA GLY A 66 0.11 -0.50 7.62
C GLY A 66 0.23 -1.36 6.37
N THR A 67 -0.41 -2.54 6.36
CA THR A 67 -0.39 -3.49 5.25
C THR A 67 -1.80 -3.78 4.77
N GLY A 68 -1.98 -3.81 3.46
CA GLY A 68 -3.16 -4.36 2.81
C GLY A 68 -2.80 -5.50 1.86
N ILE A 69 -3.79 -6.35 1.56
CA ILE A 69 -3.63 -7.49 0.66
C ILE A 69 -4.66 -7.44 -0.46
N PHE A 70 -4.22 -7.77 -1.66
CA PHE A 70 -5.06 -8.15 -2.79
C PHE A 70 -4.96 -9.65 -3.04
N LEU A 71 -6.10 -10.33 -3.16
CA LEU A 71 -6.20 -11.73 -3.57
C LEU A 71 -7.04 -11.82 -4.84
N LEU A 72 -6.51 -12.42 -5.90
CA LEU A 72 -7.20 -12.60 -7.16
C LEU A 72 -7.53 -14.07 -7.41
N ASP A 73 -8.76 -14.48 -7.11
CA ASP A 73 -9.24 -15.81 -7.47
C ASP A 73 -9.85 -15.82 -8.87
N SER A 74 -9.07 -16.29 -9.85
CA SER A 74 -9.54 -16.45 -11.23
C SER A 74 -10.16 -17.84 -11.42
N THR A 75 -11.46 -17.90 -11.70
CA THR A 75 -12.19 -19.16 -11.91
C THR A 75 -12.90 -19.18 -13.26
N ASN A 76 -13.32 -20.37 -13.72
CA ASN A 76 -14.12 -20.51 -14.94
C ASN A 76 -15.50 -19.81 -14.85
N ASN A 77 -15.95 -19.46 -13.65
CA ASN A 77 -17.25 -18.83 -13.41
C ASN A 77 -17.16 -17.31 -13.20
N GLY A 78 -15.95 -16.73 -13.28
CA GLY A 78 -15.69 -15.32 -13.01
C GLY A 78 -14.47 -15.13 -12.10
N ASN A 79 -13.99 -13.89 -12.03
CA ASN A 79 -12.85 -13.51 -11.20
C ASN A 79 -13.33 -12.87 -9.89
N LYS A 80 -12.69 -13.19 -8.78
CA LYS A 80 -12.93 -12.53 -7.49
C LYS A 80 -11.68 -11.78 -7.09
N LEU A 81 -11.80 -10.46 -6.94
CA LEU A 81 -10.76 -9.63 -6.35
C LEU A 81 -11.14 -9.33 -4.90
N VAL A 82 -10.38 -9.85 -3.94
CA VAL A 82 -10.54 -9.55 -2.52
C VAL A 82 -9.54 -8.46 -2.14
N ILE A 83 -10.02 -7.40 -1.51
CA ILE A 83 -9.25 -6.27 -1.01
C ILE A 83 -9.38 -6.29 0.51
N LEU A 84 -8.26 -6.51 1.20
CA LEU A 84 -8.21 -6.64 2.65
C LEU A 84 -7.23 -5.62 3.25
N ALA A 85 -7.57 -5.08 4.42
CA ALA A 85 -6.66 -4.26 5.22
C ALA A 85 -6.91 -4.43 6.72
N GLY A 86 -6.01 -3.92 7.56
CA GLY A 86 -6.12 -4.06 9.02
C GLY A 86 -7.34 -3.36 9.61
N ILE A 87 -7.66 -2.16 9.11
CA ILE A 87 -8.79 -1.34 9.55
C ILE A 87 -9.52 -0.72 8.35
N SER A 88 -10.74 -0.24 8.57
CA SER A 88 -11.59 0.32 7.52
C SER A 88 -10.98 1.52 6.78
N ASP A 89 -10.19 2.35 7.47
CA ASP A 89 -9.53 3.51 6.85
C ASP A 89 -8.46 3.06 5.83
N ASP A 90 -7.70 2.03 6.18
CA ASP A 90 -6.71 1.41 5.31
C ASP A 90 -7.36 0.70 4.10
N VAL A 91 -8.61 0.28 4.21
CA VAL A 91 -9.35 -0.27 3.05
C VAL A 91 -9.61 0.82 2.01
N ILE A 92 -9.91 2.04 2.45
CA ILE A 92 -10.11 3.19 1.55
C ILE A 92 -8.80 3.51 0.82
N ALA A 93 -7.68 3.43 1.53
CA ALA A 93 -6.34 3.54 0.97
C ALA A 93 -6.09 2.54 -0.16
N MET A 94 -6.36 1.27 0.12
CA MET A 94 -6.20 0.17 -0.82
C MET A 94 -7.04 0.39 -2.08
N MET A 95 -8.29 0.83 -1.92
CA MET A 95 -9.13 1.19 -3.06
C MET A 95 -8.54 2.35 -3.87
N GLY A 96 -7.89 3.30 -3.22
CA GLY A 96 -7.12 4.37 -3.87
C GLY A 96 -5.99 3.82 -4.75
N LEU A 97 -5.20 2.88 -4.22
CA LEU A 97 -4.11 2.21 -4.96
C LEU A 97 -4.63 1.47 -6.21
N VAL A 98 -5.74 0.71 -6.08
CA VAL A 98 -6.37 0.04 -7.23
C VAL A 98 -6.83 1.07 -8.27
N SER A 99 -7.48 2.16 -7.82
CA SER A 99 -8.05 3.15 -8.73
C SER A 99 -7.00 3.96 -9.51
N SER A 100 -5.82 4.16 -8.90
CA SER A 100 -4.69 4.87 -9.52
C SER A 100 -3.81 3.96 -10.37
N GLY A 101 -4.01 2.63 -10.30
CA GLY A 101 -3.18 1.65 -11.00
C GLY A 101 -1.78 1.51 -10.40
N SER A 102 -1.57 1.97 -9.16
CA SER A 102 -0.26 1.96 -8.50
C SER A 102 -0.07 0.69 -7.66
N ILE A 103 -0.19 -0.47 -8.29
CA ILE A 103 0.10 -1.77 -7.65
C ILE A 103 1.62 -2.05 -7.64
N ASN A 104 2.41 -1.25 -8.37
CA ASN A 104 3.87 -1.37 -8.45
C ASN A 104 4.57 -1.18 -7.09
N SER A 105 3.90 -0.55 -6.12
CA SER A 105 4.39 -0.39 -4.75
C SER A 105 4.08 -1.59 -3.86
N CYS A 106 3.50 -2.65 -4.41
CA CYS A 106 3.16 -3.88 -3.69
C CYS A 106 4.17 -4.99 -4.01
N LEU A 107 4.41 -5.87 -3.03
CA LEU A 107 5.04 -7.16 -3.26
C LEU A 107 4.02 -8.07 -3.93
N THR A 108 4.29 -8.51 -5.15
CA THR A 108 3.35 -9.30 -5.97
C THR A 108 3.90 -10.69 -6.26
N ALA A 109 3.06 -11.72 -6.17
CA ALA A 109 3.37 -13.09 -6.55
C ALA A 109 2.10 -13.74 -7.10
N ASP A 110 2.13 -14.25 -8.34
CA ASP A 110 1.00 -14.84 -9.06
C ASP A 110 -0.33 -14.09 -8.86
N ASN A 111 -1.13 -14.53 -7.88
CA ASN A 111 -2.48 -14.07 -7.60
C ASN A 111 -2.62 -13.34 -6.24
N ILE A 112 -1.52 -13.04 -5.56
CA ILE A 112 -1.48 -12.29 -4.31
C ILE A 112 -0.62 -11.03 -4.46
N ALA A 113 -1.05 -9.94 -3.84
CA ALA A 113 -0.22 -8.76 -3.67
C ALA A 113 -0.32 -8.22 -2.24
N VAL A 114 0.81 -7.91 -1.64
CA VAL A 114 0.92 -7.28 -0.31
C VAL A 114 1.40 -5.85 -0.50
N CYS A 115 0.58 -4.90 -0.10
CA CYS A 115 0.81 -3.48 -0.30
C CYS A 115 1.05 -2.79 1.03
N SER A 116 2.03 -1.89 1.07
CA SER A 116 2.07 -0.91 2.15
C SER A 116 0.98 0.12 1.91
N VAL A 117 0.11 0.30 2.90
CA VAL A 117 -0.94 1.32 2.90
C VAL A 117 -0.54 2.54 3.73
N GLY A 118 0.51 2.44 4.55
CA GLY A 118 0.87 3.49 5.51
C GLY A 118 -0.04 3.49 6.73
N PHE A 119 0.27 4.35 7.70
CA PHE A 119 -0.59 4.60 8.85
C PHE A 119 -1.45 5.82 8.52
N GLY A 120 -2.74 5.80 8.90
CA GLY A 120 -3.87 6.64 8.46
C GLY A 120 -3.75 8.18 8.49
N ASP A 121 -2.55 8.73 8.52
CA ASP A 121 -2.25 10.15 8.62
C ASP A 121 -1.77 10.72 7.27
N ASP A 122 -1.35 9.86 6.32
CA ASP A 122 -0.62 10.28 5.11
C ASP A 122 -1.37 10.01 3.78
N PHE A 123 -2.71 10.05 3.81
CA PHE A 123 -3.50 10.10 2.56
C PHE A 123 -3.59 11.52 2.01
N GLY A 124 -2.42 12.11 1.78
CA GLY A 124 -2.25 13.30 0.95
C GLY A 124 -2.37 12.93 -0.53
N PHE A 125 -3.58 12.93 -1.08
CA PHE A 125 -3.76 13.18 -2.52
C PHE A 125 -3.33 14.63 -2.81
N GLY A 126 -2.02 14.86 -2.90
CA GLY A 126 -1.41 16.17 -3.09
C GLY A 126 0.07 16.06 -2.83
N GLY A 127 0.88 16.13 -3.89
CA GLY A 127 2.33 15.94 -3.84
C GLY A 127 2.99 16.69 -2.69
N GLY A 128 3.68 15.93 -1.85
CA GLY A 128 4.74 16.43 -0.98
C GLY A 128 5.98 15.64 -1.36
N PHE A 129 6.93 16.30 -2.03
CA PHE A 129 8.32 15.88 -1.94
C PHE A 129 8.66 15.74 -0.46
N SER A 130 9.44 14.72 -0.08
CA SER A 130 10.14 14.76 1.20
C SER A 130 10.81 16.12 1.30
N GLU A 131 10.28 17.01 2.14
CA GLU A 131 11.09 18.08 2.70
C GLU A 131 12.08 17.34 3.58
N GLU A 132 13.26 17.04 3.01
CA GLU A 132 14.40 16.67 3.79
C GLU A 132 14.57 17.77 4.83
N THR A 133 14.34 17.43 6.10
CA THR A 133 14.62 18.32 7.22
C THR A 133 16.04 18.87 7.02
N PRO A 134 16.23 20.20 6.95
CA PRO A 134 17.57 20.74 6.85
C PRO A 134 18.34 20.25 8.06
N PHE A 135 19.43 19.52 7.80
CA PHE A 135 20.38 19.10 8.80
C PHE A 135 20.77 20.35 9.61
N GLU A 136 20.53 20.37 10.92
CA GLU A 136 21.09 21.41 11.77
C GLU A 136 22.61 21.35 11.64
N GLU A 137 23.16 22.35 10.95
CA GLU A 137 24.60 22.55 10.80
C GLU A 137 25.15 22.82 12.20
N PHE A 138 25.80 21.82 12.80
CA PHE A 138 26.60 22.03 14.00
C PHE A 138 27.58 23.18 13.72
N PRO A 139 27.70 24.18 14.59
CA PRO A 139 28.61 25.29 14.36
C PRO A 139 30.03 24.73 14.22
N SER A 140 30.63 24.92 13.05
CA SER A 140 32.03 24.60 12.82
C SER A 140 32.86 25.47 13.76
N GLU A 141 33.60 24.87 14.69
CA GLU A 141 34.64 25.57 15.44
C GLU A 141 35.64 26.17 14.44
N GLU A 142 35.66 27.51 14.36
CA GLU A 142 36.66 28.24 13.59
C GLU A 142 38.05 27.90 14.11
N ILE A 143 38.89 27.30 13.26
CA ILE A 143 40.31 27.17 13.50
C ILE A 143 40.92 28.59 13.31
N PRO A 144 41.58 29.19 14.32
CA PRO A 144 42.20 30.50 14.14
C PRO A 144 43.34 30.41 13.13
N THR A 145 43.21 31.12 12.01
CA THR A 145 44.30 31.34 11.05
C THR A 145 45.08 32.56 11.46
N ASP A 146 45.96 32.40 12.45
CA ASP A 146 46.98 33.41 12.77
C ASP A 146 48.35 32.85 12.40
N VAL A 147 48.68 32.99 11.12
CA VAL A 147 50.07 32.86 10.63
C VAL A 147 50.48 34.22 10.10
N GLU A 148 50.99 35.04 11.01
CA GLU A 148 51.65 36.31 10.75
C GLU A 148 52.85 36.08 9.80
N ALA A 149 52.77 36.65 8.60
CA ALA A 149 53.87 36.67 7.65
C ALA A 149 54.97 37.64 8.15
N THR A 150 56.09 37.11 8.63
CA THR A 150 57.27 37.92 8.99
C THR A 150 58.10 38.28 7.74
N PRO A 151 58.48 39.56 7.53
CA PRO A 151 59.23 39.99 6.35
C PRO A 151 60.75 39.72 6.44
N THR A 152 61.37 39.42 5.30
CA THR A 152 62.83 39.28 5.10
C THR A 152 63.55 40.64 5.20
N PRO A 153 64.71 40.77 5.87
CA PRO A 153 65.59 41.90 5.68
C PRO A 153 66.66 41.61 4.60
N SER A 154 66.81 42.55 3.69
CA SER A 154 67.96 42.66 2.78
C SER A 154 69.14 43.30 3.53
N GLY A 155 70.31 42.68 3.45
CA GLY A 155 71.59 43.17 3.97
C GLY A 155 72.71 42.22 3.61
#